data_AF-A0A4V2JTR5-F1
#
_entry.id   AF-A0A4V2JTR5-F1
#
_cell.length_a   1.000
_cell.length_b   1.000
_cell.length_c   1.000
_cell.angle_alpha   90.00
_cell.angle_beta   90.00
_cell.angle_gamma   90.00
#
_symmetry.space_group_name_H-M   'P 1'
#
loop_
_entity.id
_entity.type
_entity.pdbx_description
1 polymer ?
#
loop_
_entity_poly.entity_id
_entity_poly.type
_entity_poly.pdbx_seq_one_letter_code
_entity_poly.pdbx_strand_id
1 'polypeptide(L)'
;MTHTYYRSSLKKIPKNNIIIKKSKLPFIINITLQDYNKENIIYSEEDIIRCEKCKTYINPYVEIIPPGHQWKCNMCFSINKVTQPFYRSGDSMGGDGLYNTTSSPYINSSSPYTTNTNTNTNTNTSTFNPLANYSNNKHYNSLELTHTVIDVLASPNYILKSPSPPIYIFIIEASVISFKNGMIDVFIRSVLDNLENVPNVNGRAKFMFMFYNSKLYIIRRGEGEGGGGLEGGSYIGIRDI
;
A
#
# COMPACT_ATOMS: atom_id res chain seq x y z
N MET A 1 -1.21 12.45 -16.97
CA MET A 1 -0.35 11.27 -17.21
C MET A 1 -0.92 10.10 -16.40
N THR A 2 -1.20 8.95 -17.01
CA THR A 2 -1.66 7.76 -16.26
C THR A 2 -0.47 7.13 -15.54
N HIS A 3 -0.41 7.23 -14.21
CA HIS A 3 0.63 6.56 -13.44
C HIS A 3 0.46 5.04 -13.56
N THR A 4 1.55 4.31 -13.78
CA THR A 4 1.54 2.85 -13.92
C THR A 4 2.22 2.24 -12.70
N TYR A 5 1.43 1.72 -11.75
CA TYR A 5 1.93 1.13 -10.50
C TYR A 5 2.61 -0.23 -10.71
N TYR A 6 2.24 -0.94 -11.76
CA TYR A 6 2.85 -2.22 -12.09
C TYR A 6 2.83 -2.47 -13.60
N ARG A 7 3.84 -3.20 -14.07
CA ARG A 7 3.93 -3.66 -15.46
C ARG A 7 4.47 -5.07 -15.51
N SER A 8 3.70 -5.98 -16.12
CA SER A 8 4.16 -7.32 -16.45
C SER A 8 4.99 -7.30 -17.73
N SER A 9 6.04 -8.12 -17.81
CA SER A 9 6.77 -8.41 -19.04
C SER A 9 5.91 -9.16 -20.07
N LEU A 10 4.87 -9.86 -19.61
CA LEU A 10 3.95 -10.65 -20.44
C LEU A 10 2.50 -10.21 -20.20
N LYS A 11 1.80 -9.79 -21.26
CA LYS A 11 0.35 -9.49 -21.20
C LYS A 11 -0.53 -10.74 -21.26
N LYS A 12 0.01 -11.84 -21.81
CA LYS A 12 -0.66 -13.14 -21.91
C LYS A 12 0.27 -14.21 -21.38
N ILE A 13 -0.01 -14.67 -20.17
CA ILE A 13 0.81 -15.67 -19.49
C ILE A 13 0.65 -17.01 -20.22
N PRO A 14 1.74 -17.69 -20.61
CA PRO A 14 1.65 -19.02 -21.19
C PRO A 14 0.96 -20.01 -20.24
N LYS A 15 0.03 -20.81 -20.79
CA LYS A 15 -0.80 -21.72 -19.97
C LYS A 15 -0.07 -22.98 -19.48
N ASN A 16 1.08 -23.31 -20.05
CA ASN A 16 1.83 -24.53 -19.72
C ASN A 16 3.34 -24.29 -19.69
N ASN A 17 4.03 -25.14 -18.95
CA ASN A 17 5.49 -25.05 -18.74
C ASN A 17 6.30 -25.27 -20.02
N ILE A 18 5.74 -25.96 -21.02
CA ILE A 18 6.41 -26.22 -22.30
C ILE A 18 6.60 -24.91 -23.06
N ILE A 19 5.55 -24.11 -23.18
CA ILE A 19 5.60 -22.81 -23.86
C ILE A 19 6.51 -21.84 -23.10
N ILE A 20 6.48 -21.85 -21.76
CA ILE A 20 7.38 -21.01 -20.95
C ILE A 20 8.84 -21.34 -21.28
N LYS A 21 9.24 -22.62 -21.17
CA LYS A 21 10.61 -23.08 -21.44
C LYS A 21 11.04 -22.81 -22.88
N LYS A 22 10.14 -22.96 -23.85
CA LYS A 22 10.41 -22.72 -25.28
C LYS A 22 10.53 -21.24 -25.60
N SER A 23 9.69 -20.40 -25.01
CA SER A 23 9.65 -18.97 -25.30
C SER A 23 10.91 -18.24 -24.89
N LYS A 24 11.63 -18.74 -23.86
CA LYS A 24 12.80 -18.09 -23.26
C LYS A 24 12.51 -16.66 -22.79
N LEU A 25 11.24 -16.28 -22.63
CA LEU A 25 10.83 -14.97 -22.13
C LEU A 25 10.75 -15.01 -20.61
N PRO A 26 11.44 -14.10 -19.89
CA PRO A 26 11.32 -14.02 -18.45
C PRO A 26 9.96 -13.43 -18.08
N PHE A 27 9.29 -14.04 -17.08
CA PHE A 27 8.09 -13.48 -16.47
C PHE A 27 8.49 -12.60 -15.29
N ILE A 28 8.30 -11.29 -15.44
CA ILE A 28 8.69 -10.27 -14.46
C ILE A 28 7.50 -9.35 -14.26
N ILE A 29 7.23 -8.99 -13.01
CA ILE A 29 6.30 -7.92 -12.67
C ILE A 29 7.14 -6.81 -12.06
N ASN A 30 7.27 -5.71 -12.80
CA ASN A 30 7.89 -4.50 -12.27
C ASN A 30 6.83 -3.72 -11.47
N ILE A 31 7.11 -3.44 -10.21
CA ILE A 31 6.22 -2.66 -9.33
C ILE A 31 6.89 -1.33 -9.07
N THR A 32 6.19 -0.25 -9.38
CA THR A 32 6.62 1.12 -9.09
C THR A 32 5.67 1.68 -8.05
N LEU A 33 6.12 1.74 -6.80
CA LEU A 33 5.37 2.39 -5.74
C LEU A 33 5.36 3.89 -5.99
N GLN A 34 4.20 4.52 -5.82
CA GLN A 34 4.08 5.97 -5.92
C GLN A 34 4.53 6.61 -4.62
N ASP A 35 5.08 7.81 -4.74
CA ASP A 35 5.34 8.68 -3.60
C ASP A 35 4.01 9.10 -2.97
N TYR A 36 3.86 8.83 -1.66
CA TYR A 36 2.68 9.21 -0.87
C TYR A 36 2.37 10.71 -0.96
N ASN A 37 3.38 11.54 -1.20
CA ASN A 37 3.24 13.00 -1.27
C ASN A 37 2.68 13.51 -2.61
N LYS A 38 2.34 12.62 -3.56
CA LYS A 38 1.71 13.01 -4.83
C LYS A 38 0.19 13.03 -4.70
N GLU A 39 -0.42 14.10 -5.20
CA GLU A 39 -1.88 14.25 -5.24
C GLU A 39 -2.57 13.11 -6.02
N ASN A 40 -3.75 12.69 -5.54
CA ASN A 40 -4.70 11.73 -6.13
C ASN A 40 -4.51 10.23 -5.81
N ILE A 41 -4.16 9.87 -4.58
CA ILE A 41 -4.32 8.47 -4.11
C ILE A 41 -5.78 8.26 -3.68
N ILE A 42 -6.43 7.22 -4.21
CA ILE A 42 -7.76 6.80 -3.78
C ILE A 42 -7.59 6.03 -2.47
N TYR A 43 -8.24 6.52 -1.42
CA TYR A 43 -8.13 5.97 -0.08
C TYR A 43 -9.44 5.35 0.38
N SER A 44 -9.37 4.17 0.97
CA SER A 44 -10.48 3.53 1.66
C SER A 44 -10.28 3.59 3.16
N GLU A 45 -11.31 4.08 3.86
CA GLU A 45 -11.41 4.05 5.32
C GLU A 45 -12.16 2.80 5.83
N GLU A 46 -12.59 1.92 4.93
CA GLU A 46 -13.28 0.68 5.29
C GLU A 46 -12.34 -0.33 5.96
N ASP A 47 -12.94 -1.30 6.67
CA ASP A 47 -12.20 -2.39 7.30
C ASP A 47 -11.47 -3.26 6.26
N ILE A 48 -10.25 -3.69 6.61
CA ILE A 48 -9.45 -4.54 5.74
C ILE A 48 -10.06 -5.96 5.63
N ILE A 49 -10.70 -6.25 4.51
CA ILE A 49 -11.26 -7.57 4.20
C ILE A 49 -10.22 -8.45 3.49
N ARG A 50 -9.97 -9.65 4.04
CA ARG A 50 -9.02 -10.63 3.50
C ARG A 50 -9.61 -12.03 3.45
N CYS A 51 -9.12 -12.82 2.50
CA CYS A 51 -9.42 -14.23 2.43
C CYS A 51 -8.88 -14.96 3.68
N GLU A 52 -9.71 -15.72 4.36
CA GLU A 52 -9.33 -16.47 5.57
C GLU A 52 -8.26 -17.52 5.28
N LYS A 53 -8.30 -18.12 4.08
CA LYS A 53 -7.40 -19.21 3.66
C LYS A 53 -6.04 -18.71 3.18
N CYS A 54 -6.01 -17.82 2.18
CA CYS A 54 -4.77 -17.40 1.53
C CYS A 54 -4.32 -15.96 1.86
N LYS A 55 -5.07 -15.24 2.70
CA LYS A 55 -4.80 -13.86 3.16
C LYS A 55 -4.75 -12.81 2.04
N THR A 56 -5.12 -13.16 0.81
CA THR A 56 -5.31 -12.19 -0.28
C THR A 56 -6.38 -11.18 0.12
N TYR A 57 -6.08 -9.90 -0.07
CA TYR A 57 -7.04 -8.81 0.09
C TYR A 57 -8.22 -8.99 -0.87
N ILE A 58 -9.40 -8.53 -0.44
CA ILE A 58 -10.49 -8.34 -1.38
C ILE A 58 -10.03 -7.40 -2.49
N ASN A 59 -10.46 -7.69 -3.71
CA ASN A 59 -10.01 -6.98 -4.90
C ASN A 59 -11.08 -7.12 -5.99
N PRO A 60 -11.00 -6.31 -7.07
CA PRO A 60 -12.06 -6.27 -8.08
C PRO A 60 -12.32 -7.59 -8.82
N TYR A 61 -11.41 -8.57 -8.77
CA TYR A 61 -11.52 -9.81 -9.54
C TYR A 61 -12.23 -10.95 -8.79
N VAL A 62 -12.66 -10.73 -7.55
CA VAL A 62 -13.40 -11.71 -6.75
C VAL A 62 -14.84 -11.87 -7.23
N GLU A 63 -15.48 -13.00 -6.94
CA GLU A 63 -16.91 -13.18 -7.21
C GLU A 63 -17.71 -12.84 -5.95
N ILE A 64 -18.56 -11.82 -6.00
CA ILE A 64 -19.51 -11.52 -4.91
C ILE A 64 -20.73 -12.43 -5.08
N ILE A 65 -21.04 -13.20 -4.03
CA ILE A 65 -22.13 -14.17 -4.02
C ILE A 65 -23.38 -13.48 -3.44
N PRO A 66 -24.50 -13.43 -4.18
CA PRO A 66 -25.75 -12.87 -3.67
C PRO A 66 -26.18 -13.54 -2.35
N PRO A 67 -26.68 -12.77 -1.36
CA PRO A 67 -27.05 -11.35 -1.42
C PRO A 67 -25.92 -10.36 -1.02
N GLY A 68 -24.64 -10.74 -1.16
CA GLY A 68 -23.50 -9.85 -0.89
C GLY A 68 -22.74 -10.10 0.41
N HIS A 69 -23.20 -11.04 1.24
CA HIS A 69 -22.53 -11.42 2.51
C HIS A 69 -21.37 -12.42 2.32
N GLN A 70 -21.17 -12.89 1.10
CA GLN A 70 -20.16 -13.89 0.80
C GLN A 70 -19.42 -13.52 -0.48
N TRP A 71 -18.15 -13.91 -0.55
CA TRP A 71 -17.34 -13.71 -1.73
C TRP A 71 -16.37 -14.87 -1.94
N LYS A 72 -16.11 -15.20 -3.20
CA LYS A 72 -15.18 -16.26 -3.60
C LYS A 72 -13.87 -15.65 -4.09
N CYS A 73 -12.77 -16.07 -3.46
CA CYS A 73 -11.44 -15.54 -3.72
C CYS A 73 -10.92 -15.95 -5.11
N ASN A 74 -10.37 -14.99 -5.86
CA ASN A 74 -9.77 -15.22 -7.18
C ASN A 74 -8.41 -15.93 -7.16
N MET A 75 -7.78 -16.05 -5.98
CA MET A 75 -6.47 -16.69 -5.84
C MET A 75 -6.57 -18.16 -5.43
N CYS A 76 -7.45 -18.49 -4.48
CA CYS A 76 -7.56 -19.85 -3.93
C CYS A 76 -8.96 -20.46 -4.00
N PHE A 77 -9.93 -19.73 -4.56
CA PHE A 77 -11.33 -20.14 -4.74
C PHE A 77 -12.11 -20.48 -3.46
N SER A 78 -11.58 -20.18 -2.27
CA SER A 78 -12.37 -20.32 -1.05
C SER A 78 -13.46 -19.26 -0.98
N ILE A 79 -14.60 -19.64 -0.40
CA ILE A 79 -15.70 -18.75 -0.07
C ILE A 79 -15.45 -18.18 1.32
N ASN A 80 -15.54 -16.86 1.45
CA ASN A 80 -15.35 -16.13 2.70
C ASN A 80 -16.63 -15.36 3.02
N LYS A 81 -16.89 -15.13 4.31
CA LYS A 81 -18.05 -14.38 4.81
C LYS A 81 -17.63 -12.96 5.19
N VAL A 82 -18.56 -12.03 5.08
CA VAL A 82 -18.43 -10.66 5.59
C VAL A 82 -19.64 -10.32 6.47
N THR A 83 -19.42 -9.50 7.49
CA THR A 83 -20.46 -9.10 8.45
C THR A 83 -21.46 -8.14 7.80
N GLN A 84 -20.96 -7.17 7.04
CA GLN A 84 -21.77 -6.24 6.26
C GLN A 84 -21.74 -6.68 4.79
N PRO A 85 -22.88 -6.72 4.09
CA PRO A 85 -22.91 -7.10 2.69
C PRO A 85 -22.39 -5.97 1.80
N PHE A 86 -21.83 -6.35 0.65
CA PHE A 86 -21.45 -5.37 -0.38
C PHE A 86 -22.69 -4.83 -1.10
N TYR A 87 -22.84 -3.50 -1.13
CA TYR A 87 -23.97 -2.81 -1.76
C TYR A 87 -23.61 -2.23 -3.12
N ARG A 88 -24.57 -2.21 -4.05
CA ARG A 88 -24.41 -1.58 -5.36
C ARG A 88 -24.84 -0.11 -5.37
N SER A 89 -24.26 0.64 -6.30
CA SER A 89 -24.64 2.03 -6.56
C SER A 89 -26.07 2.06 -7.08
N GLY A 90 -26.96 2.73 -6.35
CA GLY A 90 -28.39 2.82 -6.70
C GLY A 90 -29.30 1.85 -5.94
N ASP A 91 -28.76 0.96 -5.10
CA ASP A 91 -29.58 0.22 -4.14
C ASP A 91 -30.19 1.22 -3.14
N SER A 92 -31.52 1.30 -3.07
CA SER A 92 -32.22 2.19 -2.13
C SER A 92 -32.26 1.58 -0.73
N MET A 93 -31.92 2.34 0.30
CA MET A 93 -32.20 1.96 1.69
C MET A 93 -33.73 1.86 1.88
N GLY A 94 -34.24 0.72 2.33
CA GLY A 94 -35.61 0.62 2.82
C GLY A 94 -35.77 1.41 4.12
N GLY A 95 -36.97 1.97 4.36
CA GLY A 95 -37.27 2.78 5.55
C GLY A 95 -37.25 2.03 6.90
N ASP A 96 -36.96 0.73 6.89
CA ASP A 96 -36.85 -0.18 8.04
C ASP A 96 -35.38 -0.52 8.38
N GLY A 97 -34.41 0.09 7.70
CA GLY A 97 -32.99 -0.26 7.87
C GLY A 97 -32.61 -1.60 7.24
N LEU A 98 -33.53 -2.23 6.51
CA LEU A 98 -33.27 -3.40 5.67
C LEU A 98 -33.17 -2.94 4.21
N TYR A 99 -32.15 -3.41 3.51
CA TYR A 99 -32.00 -3.12 2.09
C TYR A 99 -32.97 -3.99 1.29
N ASN A 100 -33.82 -3.34 0.49
CA ASN A 100 -34.74 -4.04 -0.37
C ASN A 100 -33.98 -4.67 -1.55
N THR A 101 -33.58 -5.93 -1.40
CA THR A 101 -32.93 -6.71 -2.47
C THR A 101 -33.85 -6.97 -3.68
N THR A 102 -35.16 -6.72 -3.55
CA THR A 102 -36.13 -6.95 -4.65
C THR A 102 -36.14 -5.84 -5.70
N SER A 103 -35.55 -4.68 -5.41
CA SER A 103 -35.36 -3.60 -6.40
C SER A 103 -34.00 -3.67 -7.09
N SER A 104 -33.16 -4.65 -6.76
CA SER A 104 -31.91 -4.88 -7.49
C SER A 104 -32.26 -5.30 -8.93
N PRO A 105 -31.79 -4.59 -9.97
CA PRO A 105 -32.13 -4.89 -11.37
C PRO A 105 -31.69 -6.29 -11.82
N TYR A 106 -30.99 -7.05 -10.97
CA TYR A 106 -30.43 -8.38 -11.24
C TYR A 106 -31.23 -9.55 -10.66
N ILE A 107 -32.44 -9.37 -10.11
CA ILE A 107 -33.35 -10.53 -9.99
C ILE A 107 -33.83 -10.95 -11.40
N ASN A 108 -33.93 -10.01 -12.35
CA ASN A 108 -34.46 -10.28 -13.70
C ASN A 108 -33.52 -10.00 -14.87
N SER A 109 -32.43 -9.24 -14.69
CA SER A 109 -31.35 -9.28 -15.68
C SER A 109 -30.49 -10.49 -15.34
N SER A 110 -30.49 -11.49 -16.21
CA SER A 110 -29.60 -12.63 -16.18
C SER A 110 -28.23 -12.24 -15.62
N SER A 111 -28.04 -12.58 -14.34
CA SER A 111 -26.73 -12.95 -13.85
C SER A 111 -26.11 -13.83 -14.95
N PRO A 112 -24.82 -13.69 -15.31
CA PRO A 112 -24.19 -14.67 -16.19
C PRO A 112 -24.24 -16.10 -15.62
N TYR A 113 -24.83 -16.28 -14.43
CA TYR A 113 -25.07 -17.52 -13.73
C TYR A 113 -26.51 -18.06 -13.80
N THR A 114 -27.41 -17.49 -14.62
CA THR A 114 -28.73 -18.10 -14.92
C THR A 114 -29.14 -17.95 -16.39
N THR A 115 -28.64 -18.83 -17.25
CA THR A 115 -29.39 -19.25 -18.46
C THR A 115 -29.57 -20.75 -18.41
N ASN A 116 -30.78 -21.15 -18.03
CA ASN A 116 -31.33 -22.46 -18.35
C ASN A 116 -31.75 -22.41 -19.82
N THR A 117 -30.96 -23.01 -20.71
CA THR A 117 -31.44 -23.45 -22.02
C THR A 117 -31.09 -24.92 -22.16
N ASN A 118 -32.12 -25.74 -22.25
CA ASN A 118 -32.08 -27.14 -22.63
C ASN A 118 -31.24 -27.33 -23.91
N THR A 119 -29.98 -27.68 -23.75
CA THR A 119 -29.20 -28.45 -24.71
C THR A 119 -28.41 -29.47 -23.92
N ASN A 120 -28.71 -30.75 -24.14
CA ASN A 120 -28.03 -31.90 -23.57
C ASN A 120 -26.52 -31.86 -23.91
N THR A 121 -25.73 -31.21 -23.06
CA THR A 121 -24.28 -31.42 -22.93
C THR A 121 -23.94 -31.30 -21.45
N ASN A 122 -23.64 -32.44 -20.81
CA ASN A 122 -23.23 -32.55 -19.41
C ASN A 122 -21.90 -31.82 -19.14
N THR A 123 -21.91 -30.50 -18.95
CA THR A 123 -20.79 -29.74 -18.35
C THR A 123 -21.33 -28.61 -17.47
N ASN A 124 -21.95 -28.97 -16.34
CA ASN A 124 -22.35 -28.04 -15.28
C ASN A 124 -21.14 -27.57 -14.45
N THR A 125 -20.35 -26.63 -14.97
CA THR A 125 -19.37 -25.89 -14.16
C THR A 125 -19.53 -24.39 -14.42
N SER A 126 -20.20 -23.70 -13.50
CA SER A 126 -20.18 -22.23 -13.41
C SER A 126 -18.71 -21.79 -13.28
N THR A 127 -18.09 -21.45 -14.39
CA THR A 127 -16.63 -21.26 -14.43
C THR A 127 -16.31 -19.89 -13.85
N PHE A 128 -15.54 -19.86 -12.75
CA PHE A 128 -15.07 -18.63 -12.13
C PHE A 128 -14.30 -17.80 -13.16
N ASN A 129 -14.78 -16.58 -13.46
CA ASN A 129 -14.19 -15.71 -14.47
C ASN A 129 -13.79 -14.36 -13.85
N PRO A 130 -12.51 -14.18 -13.48
CA PRO A 130 -12.01 -12.96 -12.85
C PRO A 130 -12.32 -11.68 -13.64
N LEU A 131 -12.28 -11.73 -14.98
CA LEU A 131 -12.47 -10.55 -15.81
C LEU A 131 -13.94 -10.16 -15.94
N ALA A 132 -14.84 -11.15 -15.99
CA ALA A 132 -16.28 -10.88 -15.92
C ALA A 132 -16.65 -10.31 -14.55
N ASN A 133 -16.08 -10.88 -13.48
CA ASN A 133 -16.24 -10.37 -12.11
C ASN A 133 -15.78 -8.91 -12.01
N TYR A 134 -14.61 -8.58 -12.55
CA TYR A 134 -14.09 -7.20 -12.58
C TYR A 134 -15.10 -6.22 -13.18
N SER A 135 -15.66 -6.54 -14.34
CA SER A 135 -16.64 -5.68 -15.01
C SER A 135 -17.91 -5.51 -14.17
N ASN A 136 -18.39 -6.59 -13.54
CA ASN A 136 -19.58 -6.55 -12.69
C ASN A 136 -19.35 -5.81 -11.37
N ASN A 137 -18.16 -5.92 -10.80
CA ASN A 137 -17.84 -5.37 -9.48
C ASN A 137 -17.71 -3.84 -9.49
N LYS A 138 -17.57 -3.22 -10.66
CA LYS A 138 -17.60 -1.76 -10.85
C LYS A 138 -18.89 -1.09 -10.38
N HIS A 139 -19.96 -1.87 -10.17
CA HIS A 139 -21.25 -1.38 -9.72
C HIS A 139 -21.42 -1.42 -8.20
N TYR A 140 -20.45 -1.94 -7.43
CA TYR A 140 -20.46 -1.85 -5.97
C TYR A 140 -19.93 -0.49 -5.47
N ASN A 141 -20.36 -0.07 -4.29
CA ASN A 141 -19.92 1.18 -3.67
C ASN A 141 -18.51 1.07 -3.05
N SER A 142 -18.08 -0.15 -2.67
CA SER A 142 -16.75 -0.38 -2.07
C SER A 142 -15.62 -0.10 -3.07
N LEU A 143 -14.63 0.67 -2.62
CA LEU A 143 -13.49 1.10 -3.43
C LEU A 143 -12.59 -0.08 -3.81
N GLU A 144 -12.47 -1.06 -2.94
CA GLU A 144 -11.72 -2.31 -3.10
C GLU A 144 -12.26 -3.18 -4.23
N LEU A 145 -13.54 -3.04 -4.56
CA LEU A 145 -14.21 -3.79 -5.63
C LEU A 145 -14.19 -3.04 -6.98
N THR A 146 -14.05 -1.72 -6.94
CA THR A 146 -14.12 -0.85 -8.11
C THR A 146 -12.75 -0.47 -8.67
N HIS A 147 -11.73 -0.43 -7.82
CA HIS A 147 -10.38 0.03 -8.18
C HIS A 147 -9.31 -1.04 -7.93
N THR A 148 -8.34 -1.14 -8.83
CA THR A 148 -7.23 -2.12 -8.74
C THR A 148 -6.06 -1.64 -7.89
N VAL A 149 -5.96 -0.33 -7.66
CA VAL A 149 -4.93 0.30 -6.84
C VAL A 149 -5.62 1.32 -5.96
N ILE A 150 -5.53 1.08 -4.66
CA ILE A 150 -6.04 1.93 -3.58
C ILE A 150 -5.08 1.80 -2.40
N ASP A 151 -5.10 2.80 -1.53
CA ASP A 151 -4.56 2.67 -0.19
C ASP A 151 -5.70 2.41 0.78
N VAL A 152 -5.45 1.58 1.79
CA VAL A 152 -6.44 1.25 2.83
C VAL A 152 -5.87 1.66 4.18
N LEU A 153 -6.69 2.27 5.03
CA LEU A 153 -6.30 2.59 6.39
C LEU A 153 -6.02 1.32 7.19
N ALA A 154 -4.78 1.20 7.66
CA ALA A 154 -4.41 0.15 8.58
C ALA A 154 -5.16 0.36 9.91
N SER A 155 -6.07 -0.56 10.23
CA SER A 155 -6.74 -0.56 11.53
C SER A 155 -5.72 -0.80 12.67
N PRO A 156 -6.03 -0.41 13.93
CA PRO A 156 -5.08 -0.49 15.04
C PRO A 156 -4.46 -1.87 15.27
N ASN A 157 -5.17 -2.95 14.89
CA ASN A 157 -4.68 -4.32 14.97
C ASN A 157 -3.47 -4.62 14.06
N TYR A 158 -3.16 -3.74 13.11
CA TYR A 158 -1.97 -3.82 12.26
C TYR A 158 -0.77 -3.05 12.83
N ILE A 159 -0.95 -2.33 13.94
CA ILE A 159 0.07 -1.49 14.57
C ILE A 159 0.57 -2.19 15.83
N LEU A 160 1.72 -2.87 15.73
CA LEU A 160 2.36 -3.49 16.90
C LEU A 160 2.97 -2.45 17.86
N LYS A 161 3.41 -1.30 17.32
CA LYS A 161 3.99 -0.18 18.06
C LYS A 161 3.80 1.10 17.28
N SER A 162 3.61 2.23 17.97
CA SER A 162 3.59 3.54 17.35
C SER A 162 4.85 3.76 16.49
N PRO A 163 4.71 4.24 15.24
CA PRO A 163 5.85 4.45 14.35
C PRO A 163 6.91 5.34 14.99
N SER A 164 8.14 4.80 15.10
CA SER A 164 9.30 5.57 15.55
C SER A 164 9.49 6.82 14.69
N PRO A 165 9.98 7.92 15.26
CA PRO A 165 10.35 9.09 14.46
C PRO A 165 11.43 8.72 13.43
N PRO A 166 11.44 9.35 12.24
CA PRO A 166 12.55 9.20 11.31
C PRO A 166 13.84 9.75 11.93
N ILE A 167 14.95 9.06 11.69
CA ILE A 167 16.27 9.47 12.18
C ILE A 167 17.19 9.62 10.97
N TYR A 168 17.63 10.85 10.71
CA TYR A 168 18.62 11.17 9.68
C TYR A 168 20.00 11.15 10.31
N ILE A 169 20.88 10.29 9.81
CA ILE A 169 22.26 10.17 10.28
C ILE A 169 23.18 10.62 9.15
N PHE A 170 23.90 11.71 9.39
CA PHE A 170 24.93 12.21 8.50
C PHE A 170 26.29 11.68 8.96
N ILE A 171 26.89 10.83 8.14
CA ILE A 171 28.22 10.27 8.37
C ILE A 171 29.17 10.98 7.42
N ILE A 172 30.10 11.75 7.99
CA ILE A 172 30.91 12.73 7.28
C ILE A 172 32.37 12.31 7.34
N GLU A 173 33.01 12.17 6.19
CA GLU A 173 34.43 11.86 6.14
C GLU A 173 35.26 13.08 6.59
N ALA A 174 36.07 12.89 7.63
CA ALA A 174 36.97 13.88 8.21
C ALA A 174 38.45 13.52 7.97
N SER A 175 38.75 13.04 6.76
CA SER A 175 40.12 12.75 6.32
C SER A 175 40.85 14.01 5.87
N VAL A 176 42.19 13.97 5.90
CA VAL A 176 43.03 15.07 5.39
C VAL A 176 42.70 15.41 3.93
N ILE A 177 42.33 14.41 3.13
CA ILE A 177 41.94 14.59 1.72
C ILE A 177 40.60 15.33 1.63
N SER A 178 39.63 14.98 2.50
CA SER A 178 38.32 15.63 2.56
C SER A 178 38.41 17.11 2.91
N PHE A 179 39.30 17.46 3.84
CA PHE A 179 39.59 18.86 4.17
C PHE A 179 40.27 19.58 3.01
N LYS A 180 41.32 18.99 2.42
CA LYS A 180 42.07 19.62 1.31
C LYS A 180 41.19 19.91 0.09
N ASN A 181 40.22 19.04 -0.18
CA ASN A 181 39.31 19.19 -1.31
C ASN A 181 38.07 20.04 -0.98
N GLY A 182 37.95 20.58 0.24
CA GLY A 182 36.82 21.42 0.66
C GLY A 182 35.49 20.67 0.79
N MET A 183 35.51 19.32 0.85
CA MET A 183 34.27 18.52 0.90
C MET A 183 33.44 18.81 2.15
N ILE A 184 34.11 19.02 3.28
CA ILE A 184 33.46 19.34 4.56
C ILE A 184 32.77 20.71 4.48
N ASP A 185 33.42 21.70 3.88
CA ASP A 185 32.85 23.05 3.79
C ASP A 185 31.62 23.10 2.88
N VAL A 186 31.65 22.35 1.78
CA VAL A 186 30.50 22.21 0.87
C VAL A 186 29.37 21.44 1.54
N PHE A 187 29.69 20.36 2.24
CA PHE A 187 28.71 19.57 2.98
C PHE A 187 28.00 20.41 4.06
N ILE A 188 28.76 21.11 4.92
CA ILE A 188 28.20 21.92 6.01
C ILE A 188 27.27 22.99 5.44
N ARG A 189 27.70 23.71 4.39
CA ARG A 189 26.86 24.71 3.72
C ARG A 189 25.59 24.11 3.16
N SER A 190 25.72 23.00 2.41
CA SER A 190 24.57 22.30 1.82
C SER A 190 23.55 21.86 2.88
N VAL A 191 24.02 21.33 4.02
CA VAL A 191 23.14 20.96 5.13
C VAL A 191 22.47 22.19 5.72
N LEU A 192 23.21 23.26 6.02
CA LEU A 192 22.64 24.48 6.60
C LEU A 192 21.56 25.09 5.69
N ASP A 193 21.82 25.12 4.39
CA ASP A 193 20.90 25.69 3.39
C ASP A 193 19.65 24.83 3.16
N ASN A 194 19.72 23.52 3.45
CA ASN A 194 18.66 22.57 3.12
C ASN A 194 18.06 21.83 4.32
N LEU A 195 18.49 22.13 5.55
CA LEU A 195 18.01 21.41 6.74
C LEU A 195 16.48 21.53 6.90
N GLU A 196 15.93 22.70 6.56
CA GLU A 196 14.50 22.97 6.58
C GLU A 196 13.72 22.22 5.51
N ASN A 197 14.37 21.83 4.41
CA ASN A 197 13.77 21.08 3.31
C ASN A 197 13.72 19.57 3.56
N VAL A 198 14.35 19.08 4.65
CA VAL A 198 14.33 17.66 4.98
C VAL A 198 12.91 17.25 5.40
N PRO A 199 12.33 16.17 4.83
CA PRO A 199 10.97 15.74 5.16
C PRO A 199 10.76 15.54 6.66
N ASN A 200 9.88 16.36 7.24
CA ASN A 200 9.60 16.35 8.67
C ASN A 200 8.11 16.59 8.95
N VAL A 201 7.24 15.82 8.27
CA VAL A 201 5.78 16.02 8.24
C VAL A 201 5.15 16.19 9.63
N ASN A 202 5.67 15.53 10.65
CA ASN A 202 5.12 15.58 12.01
C ASN A 202 6.03 16.30 13.03
N GLY A 203 7.10 16.98 12.57
CA GLY A 203 8.06 17.64 13.46
C GLY A 203 8.92 16.71 14.33
N ARG A 204 8.78 15.38 14.17
CA ARG A 204 9.43 14.38 15.03
C ARG A 204 10.80 13.92 14.53
N ALA A 205 11.23 14.36 13.34
CA ALA A 205 12.50 13.94 12.77
C ALA A 205 13.67 14.27 13.71
N LYS A 206 14.57 13.30 13.89
CA LYS A 206 15.80 13.46 14.66
C LYS A 206 16.99 13.46 13.72
N PHE A 207 18.01 14.24 14.07
CA PHE A 207 19.22 14.42 13.28
C PHE A 207 20.43 14.02 14.12
N MET A 208 21.35 13.28 13.53
CA MET A 208 22.63 12.91 14.13
C MET A 208 23.77 13.19 13.16
N PHE A 209 24.81 13.86 13.64
CA PHE A 209 26.02 14.15 12.86
C PHE A 209 27.19 13.38 13.44
N MET A 210 27.88 12.65 12.57
CA MET A 210 29.03 11.83 12.91
C MET A 210 30.15 12.13 11.93
N PHE A 211 31.37 12.24 12.44
CA PHE A 211 32.57 12.43 11.64
C PHE A 211 33.43 11.19 11.75
N TYR A 212 34.08 10.76 10.68
CA TYR A 212 34.97 9.60 10.73
C TYR A 212 36.30 9.83 10.03
N ASN A 213 37.35 9.24 10.60
CA ASN A 213 38.65 9.02 9.96
C ASN A 213 39.19 7.64 10.40
N SER A 214 40.30 7.58 11.13
CA SER A 214 40.72 6.39 11.89
C SER A 214 39.85 6.12 13.12
N LYS A 215 39.04 7.11 13.55
CA LYS A 215 38.08 7.01 14.65
C LYS A 215 36.73 7.56 14.23
N LEU A 216 35.70 7.25 15.03
CA LEU A 216 34.35 7.78 14.88
C LEU A 216 34.07 8.81 15.97
N TYR A 217 33.65 10.00 15.56
CA TYR A 217 33.34 11.13 16.41
C TYR A 217 31.84 11.41 16.33
N ILE A 218 31.14 11.38 17.46
CA ILE A 218 29.71 11.72 17.51
C ILE A 218 29.53 13.10 18.13
N ILE A 219 28.77 13.95 17.45
CA ILE A 219 28.30 15.23 17.98
C ILE A 219 27.08 14.96 18.87
N ARG A 220 27.22 15.21 20.16
CA ARG A 220 26.10 15.18 21.10
C ARG A 220 25.72 16.61 21.47
N ARG A 221 24.43 16.93 21.31
CA ARG A 221 23.84 18.12 21.94
C ARG A 221 23.82 17.89 23.45
N GLY A 222 24.57 18.71 24.19
CA GLY A 222 24.51 18.75 25.65
C GLY A 222 23.20 19.40 26.09
N GLU A 223 22.56 18.80 27.09
CA GLU A 223 21.52 19.46 27.86
C GLU A 223 22.25 20.24 28.97
N GLY A 224 22.03 21.55 29.06
CA GLY A 224 22.58 22.32 30.17
C GLY A 224 21.90 21.89 31.47
N GLU A 225 22.67 21.35 32.42
CA GLU A 225 22.18 21.17 33.78
C GLU A 225 22.00 22.57 34.39
N GLY A 226 20.74 23.00 34.53
CA GLY A 226 20.38 24.22 35.24
C GLY A 226 20.71 24.08 36.73
N GLY A 227 21.93 24.47 37.10
CA GLY A 227 22.40 24.58 38.48
C GLY A 227 23.07 25.94 38.71
N GLY A 228 22.26 27.00 38.76
CA GLY A 228 22.66 28.30 39.33
C GLY A 228 23.34 29.28 38.38
N GLY A 229 22.58 30.30 37.95
CA GLY A 229 23.07 31.64 37.61
C GLY A 229 24.04 31.79 36.44
N LEU A 230 23.54 32.43 35.37
CA LEU A 230 24.24 32.93 34.17
C LEU A 230 24.27 31.95 32.98
N GLU A 231 23.47 32.32 31.96
CA GLU A 231 23.42 31.82 30.57
C GLU A 231 23.52 30.29 30.35
N GLY A 232 22.36 29.64 30.25
CA GLY A 232 22.25 28.24 29.83
C GLY A 232 22.66 28.05 28.36
N GLY A 233 23.96 27.94 28.10
CA GLY A 233 24.52 27.58 26.79
C GLY A 233 24.30 26.09 26.50
N SER A 234 23.79 25.75 25.32
CA SER A 234 23.87 24.37 24.82
C SER A 234 25.32 24.07 24.45
N TYR A 235 25.98 23.15 25.16
CA TYR A 235 27.34 22.72 24.83
C TYR A 235 27.31 21.59 23.79
N ILE A 236 28.27 21.58 22.87
CA ILE A 236 28.47 20.47 21.93
C ILE A 236 29.61 19.59 22.46
N GLY A 237 29.31 18.33 22.77
CA GLY A 237 30.30 17.35 23.16
C GLY A 237 30.70 16.48 21.97
N ILE A 238 32.00 16.28 21.77
CA ILE A 238 32.53 15.27 20.84
C ILE A 238 32.97 14.06 21.66
N ARG A 239 32.44 12.88 21.33
CA ARG A 239 32.91 11.62 21.92
C ARG A 239 33.55 10.75 20.85
N ASP A 240 34.75 10.26 21.15
CA ASP A 240 35.36 9.12 20.49
C ASP A 240 34.67 7.84 21.01
N ILE A 241 34.28 6.95 20.09
CA ILE A 241 33.89 5.57 20.42
C ILE A 241 35.04 4.63 20.12
#